data_AF-A0A2V5R4I9-F1
#
_entry.id   AF-A0A2V5R4I9-F1
#
_cell.length_a   1.000
_cell.length_b   1.000
_cell.length_c   1.000
_cell.angle_alpha   90.00
_cell.angle_beta   90.00
_cell.angle_gamma   90.00
#
_symmetry.space_group_name_H-M   'P 1'
#
loop_
_entity.id
_entity.type
_entity.pdbx_description
1 polymer ?
#
loop_
_entity_poly.entity_id
_entity_poly.type
_entity_poly.pdbx_seq_one_letter_code
_entity_poly.pdbx_strand_id
1 'polypeptide(L)'
;MFVKKINLRAAGASLAAIISLAAQPLGAQTASESERLQKLERAVEQLQHRNAELEAEVSTLKTKQAAYVPPGKMKTKVTYDGKTEKAVVEEKPPVYVQQRGPELKLVLGGFIKMNFEDGDVSAFEGRFGQTALKDRFRLRRARINLTGDFAEQFDFKLEGDFESSDGLNSSRTAFEGTDIFINWHQFPWAQIKAGQWKAPFGLEQLTPDTSLYTIERTLPTGAITPERQIGIQLWGKPFATIWPDQKDLLTYYAGIFNGNGRNITNNDNNNFMYVGRLESTLFKDVFGKGSFLKLGADILNSRDDKGTNISQTLTLLVNSDGSLSPFVLPGADERTAWSVDAWLKMGPFDLIGEFLQERVQPRTVNGVPPDFSKFTTDGFYVTGGYFLIPKKLQAVVQWQHLNPGQMGNDGISSILGGVNYYIHGDDLKLMVNYIHTWSDFRQANPEFGDDQFNEVIGRVQLIF
;
A
#
# COMPACT_ATOMS: atom_id res chain seq x y z
N MET A 1 4.68 49.52 -32.08
CA MET A 1 3.95 50.80 -32.18
C MET A 1 2.46 50.49 -32.01
N PHE A 2 1.77 51.32 -31.25
CA PHE A 2 0.36 51.22 -30.79
C PHE A 2 0.05 50.37 -29.55
N VAL A 3 0.00 51.15 -28.46
CA VAL A 3 -0.50 50.98 -27.11
C VAL A 3 -2.04 50.94 -27.10
N LYS A 4 -2.65 50.12 -26.24
CA LYS A 4 -3.72 50.59 -25.30
C LYS A 4 -4.06 49.57 -24.20
N LYS A 5 -3.94 50.05 -22.97
CA LYS A 5 -4.47 49.54 -21.70
C LYS A 5 -5.99 49.36 -21.75
N ILE A 6 -6.54 48.45 -20.95
CA ILE A 6 -7.81 48.64 -20.20
C ILE A 6 -7.77 47.80 -18.91
N ASN A 7 -8.46 48.35 -17.91
CA ASN A 7 -8.38 48.10 -16.47
C ASN A 7 -9.19 46.90 -15.96
N LEU A 8 -8.81 46.58 -14.72
CA LEU A 8 -9.36 45.71 -13.68
C LEU A 8 -10.87 45.92 -13.34
N ARG A 9 -11.46 44.82 -12.82
CA ARG A 9 -12.58 44.66 -11.85
C ARG A 9 -13.96 44.24 -12.39
N ALA A 10 -14.39 43.03 -12.04
CA ALA A 10 -15.40 42.75 -11.01
C ALA A 10 -16.01 41.35 -11.21
N ALA A 11 -15.98 40.55 -10.15
CA ALA A 11 -16.68 39.28 -10.02
C ALA A 11 -18.19 39.51 -9.79
N GLY A 12 -19.02 38.56 -10.22
CA GLY A 12 -20.43 38.49 -9.81
C GLY A 12 -21.30 37.68 -10.76
N ALA A 13 -21.62 36.46 -10.32
CA ALA A 13 -22.84 35.68 -10.58
C ALA A 13 -23.54 35.77 -11.94
N SER A 14 -23.78 34.61 -12.58
CA SER A 14 -25.12 34.09 -12.92
C SER A 14 -25.00 32.92 -13.91
N LEU A 15 -25.02 31.70 -13.40
CA LEU A 15 -25.14 30.48 -14.21
C LEU A 15 -26.63 30.08 -14.23
N ALA A 16 -27.40 30.60 -15.18
CA ALA A 16 -28.80 30.18 -15.39
C ALA A 16 -29.28 30.52 -16.81
N ALA A 17 -28.85 29.71 -17.78
CA ALA A 17 -29.50 29.44 -19.07
C ALA A 17 -28.60 28.37 -19.73
N ILE A 18 -29.05 27.15 -20.04
CA ILE A 18 -29.91 26.83 -21.19
C ILE A 18 -30.41 25.40 -20.95
N ILE A 19 -31.71 25.21 -20.70
CA ILE A 19 -32.44 24.00 -21.13
C ILE A 19 -33.75 24.50 -21.73
N SER A 20 -33.71 24.78 -23.03
CA SER A 20 -34.89 25.08 -23.82
C SER A 20 -35.55 23.77 -24.25
N LEU A 21 -36.63 23.46 -23.54
CA LEU A 21 -37.84 22.76 -23.94
C LEU A 21 -37.97 22.27 -25.39
N ALA A 22 -38.10 20.95 -25.52
CA ALA A 22 -38.96 20.33 -26.53
C ALA A 22 -40.43 20.44 -26.05
N ALA A 23 -41.30 20.97 -26.89
CA ALA A 23 -42.71 21.16 -26.62
C ALA A 23 -43.50 19.85 -26.83
N GLN A 24 -44.43 19.54 -25.93
CA GLN A 24 -45.63 18.74 -26.20
C GLN A 24 -46.83 19.23 -25.36
N PRO A 25 -48.08 19.04 -25.84
CA PRO A 25 -49.23 19.86 -25.45
C PRO A 25 -49.94 19.37 -24.17
N LEU A 26 -50.63 20.31 -23.51
CA LEU A 26 -51.48 20.08 -22.35
C LEU A 26 -52.56 19.01 -22.63
N GLY A 27 -52.55 17.93 -21.84
CA GLY A 27 -53.64 16.99 -21.67
C GLY A 27 -53.96 16.82 -20.18
N ALA A 28 -55.22 17.01 -19.83
CA ALA A 28 -55.88 16.90 -18.51
C ALA A 28 -55.13 16.19 -17.37
N GLN A 29 -54.87 16.92 -16.28
CA GLN A 29 -54.48 16.38 -14.97
C GLN A 29 -55.55 15.42 -14.46
N THR A 30 -55.18 14.16 -14.24
CA THR A 30 -56.07 13.17 -13.61
C THR A 30 -56.03 13.34 -12.08
N ALA A 31 -57.15 13.07 -11.40
CA ALA A 31 -57.29 13.21 -9.94
C ALA A 31 -56.21 12.46 -9.11
N SER A 32 -55.53 11.48 -9.72
CA SER A 32 -54.43 10.72 -9.13
C SER A 32 -53.12 11.51 -9.01
N GLU A 33 -52.84 12.45 -9.92
CA GLU A 33 -51.63 13.27 -9.88
C GLU A 33 -51.71 14.39 -8.83
N SER A 34 -52.90 14.97 -8.63
CA SER A 34 -53.14 15.95 -7.57
C SER A 34 -52.99 15.36 -6.17
N GLU A 35 -53.43 14.12 -5.96
CA GLU A 35 -53.23 13.41 -4.69
C GLU A 35 -51.75 13.09 -4.43
N ARG A 36 -51.00 12.75 -5.48
CA ARG A 36 -49.55 12.51 -5.38
C ARG A 36 -48.80 13.80 -5.06
N LEU A 37 -49.20 14.94 -5.64
CA LEU A 37 -48.61 16.24 -5.33
C LEU A 37 -48.85 16.62 -3.86
N GLN A 38 -50.08 16.50 -3.37
CA GLN A 38 -50.39 16.79 -1.96
C GLN A 38 -49.64 15.88 -0.99
N LYS A 39 -49.43 14.60 -1.34
CA LYS A 39 -48.60 13.69 -0.52
C LYS A 39 -47.13 14.11 -0.52
N LEU A 40 -46.60 14.58 -1.65
CA LEU A 40 -45.23 15.10 -1.72
C LEU A 40 -45.08 16.37 -0.89
N GLU A 41 -46.02 17.32 -0.99
CA GLU A 41 -45.98 18.57 -0.24
C GLU A 41 -45.99 18.32 1.27
N ARG A 42 -46.87 17.42 1.77
CA ARG A 42 -46.87 17.04 3.19
C ARG A 42 -45.58 16.36 3.64
N ALA A 43 -44.97 15.54 2.78
CA ALA A 43 -43.70 14.89 3.10
C ALA A 43 -42.55 15.90 3.16
N VAL A 44 -42.55 16.91 2.29
CA VAL A 44 -41.57 18.00 2.29
C VAL A 44 -41.73 18.87 3.54
N GLU A 45 -42.96 19.21 3.93
CA GLU A 45 -43.21 19.95 5.18
C GLU A 45 -42.75 19.17 6.42
N GLN A 46 -43.02 17.85 6.48
CA GLN A 46 -42.52 17.01 7.57
C GLN A 46 -40.98 16.95 7.63
N LEU A 47 -40.31 16.90 6.48
CA LEU A 47 -38.85 16.91 6.40
C LEU A 47 -38.27 18.25 6.86
N GLN A 48 -38.89 19.36 6.46
CA GLN A 48 -38.47 20.69 6.91
C GLN A 48 -38.66 20.85 8.42
N HIS A 49 -39.76 20.35 8.99
CA HIS A 49 -39.98 20.37 10.43
C HIS A 49 -38.92 19.56 11.19
N ARG A 50 -38.61 18.33 10.75
CA ARG A 50 -37.55 17.52 11.38
C ARG A 50 -36.18 18.17 11.27
N ASN A 51 -35.86 18.80 10.15
CA ASN A 51 -34.58 19.49 10.00
C ASN A 51 -34.47 20.66 10.97
N ALA A 52 -35.55 21.44 11.17
CA ALA A 52 -35.55 22.51 12.16
C ALA A 52 -35.38 21.99 13.61
N GLU A 53 -36.02 20.86 13.95
CA GLU A 53 -35.86 20.21 15.25
C GLU A 53 -34.43 19.70 15.47
N LEU A 54 -33.83 19.05 14.46
CA LEU A 54 -32.45 18.56 14.51
C LEU A 54 -31.44 19.71 14.61
N GLU A 55 -31.66 20.82 13.91
CA GLU A 55 -30.80 22.01 14.02
C GLU A 55 -30.86 22.61 15.43
N ALA A 56 -32.05 22.65 16.04
CA ALA A 56 -32.21 23.08 17.43
C ALA A 56 -31.51 22.13 18.40
N GLU A 57 -31.64 20.81 18.21
CA GLU A 57 -30.96 19.80 19.04
C GLU A 57 -29.43 19.91 18.93
N VAL A 58 -28.89 20.04 17.71
CA VAL A 58 -27.46 20.24 17.48
C VAL A 58 -26.97 21.54 18.12
N SER A 59 -27.75 22.62 18.06
CA SER A 59 -27.44 23.88 18.74
C SER A 59 -27.36 23.73 20.26
N THR A 60 -28.32 23.01 20.87
CA THR A 60 -28.31 22.74 22.31
C THR A 60 -27.15 21.84 22.72
N LEU A 61 -26.80 20.83 21.92
CA LEU A 61 -25.64 19.95 22.16
C LEU A 61 -24.32 20.72 22.07
N LYS A 62 -24.16 21.61 21.08
CA LYS A 62 -22.98 22.50 20.97
C LYS A 62 -22.86 23.43 22.17
N THR A 63 -23.98 23.95 22.67
CA THR A 63 -24.00 24.81 23.87
C THR A 63 -23.63 24.03 25.14
N LYS A 64 -24.09 22.78 25.27
CA LYS A 64 -23.68 21.87 26.37
C LYS A 64 -22.21 21.47 26.28
N GLN A 65 -21.67 21.29 25.07
CA GLN A 65 -20.26 20.96 24.85
C GLN A 65 -19.34 22.17 25.15
N ALA A 66 -19.80 23.40 24.90
CA ALA A 66 -19.09 24.62 25.28
C ALA A 66 -19.07 24.88 26.81
N ALA A 67 -20.00 24.26 27.57
CA ALA A 67 -20.08 24.39 29.02
C ALA A 67 -19.22 23.36 29.80
N TYR A 68 -18.63 22.37 29.12
CA TYR A 68 -17.76 21.38 29.76
C TYR A 68 -16.28 21.74 29.57
N VAL A 69 -15.74 22.55 30.49
CA VAL A 69 -14.29 22.73 30.66
C VAL A 69 -13.84 21.78 31.78
N PRO A 70 -12.94 20.80 31.53
CA PRO A 70 -12.45 19.92 32.58
C PRO A 70 -11.56 20.72 33.56
N PRO A 71 -11.62 20.46 34.88
CA PRO A 71 -10.86 21.22 35.87
C PRO A 71 -9.36 20.89 35.80
N GLY A 72 -8.61 21.65 35.02
CA GLY A 72 -7.15 21.67 35.04
C GLY A 72 -6.62 22.46 36.24
N LYS A 73 -5.79 21.83 37.07
CA LYS A 73 -5.15 22.44 38.26
C LYS A 73 -4.34 23.69 37.87
N MET A 74 -4.87 24.87 38.16
CA MET A 74 -4.10 26.12 38.11
C MET A 74 -3.13 26.16 39.30
N LYS A 75 -1.83 26.27 39.04
CA LYS A 75 -0.84 26.69 40.04
C LYS A 75 -0.53 28.17 39.82
N THR A 76 -1.05 29.02 40.69
CA THR A 76 -0.71 30.45 40.75
C THR A 76 0.70 30.58 41.31
N LYS A 77 1.66 31.08 40.52
CA LYS A 77 2.96 31.54 41.03
C LYS A 77 2.90 33.06 41.12
N VAL A 78 2.73 33.57 42.33
CA VAL A 78 2.77 35.02 42.61
C VAL A 78 4.23 35.41 42.75
N THR A 79 4.70 36.35 41.92
CA THR A 79 5.98 37.03 42.11
C THR A 79 5.67 38.49 42.40
N TYR A 80 6.17 39.00 43.52
CA TYR A 80 5.83 40.31 44.06
C TYR A 80 6.93 41.30 43.70
N ASP A 81 6.62 42.33 42.90
CA ASP A 81 7.41 43.55 42.86
C ASP A 81 6.45 44.74 42.97
N GLY A 82 6.70 45.58 43.97
CA GLY A 82 5.72 46.52 44.49
C GLY A 82 5.32 47.56 43.46
N LYS A 83 4.01 47.60 43.18
CA LYS A 83 3.22 48.54 42.34
C LYS A 83 2.81 47.91 41.01
N THR A 84 1.51 47.64 40.91
CA THR A 84 0.70 47.05 39.82
C THR A 84 0.79 45.53 39.61
N GLU A 85 -0.30 44.84 39.96
CA GLU A 85 -0.59 43.47 39.53
C GLU A 85 -0.90 43.47 38.03
N LYS A 86 -0.05 42.81 37.22
CA LYS A 86 -0.42 42.38 35.88
C LYS A 86 -0.43 40.85 35.86
N ALA A 87 -1.63 40.28 35.77
CA ALA A 87 -1.79 38.88 35.42
C ALA A 87 -1.34 38.70 33.96
N VAL A 88 -0.12 38.23 33.75
CA VAL A 88 0.31 37.74 32.44
C VAL A 88 -0.21 36.31 32.32
N VAL A 89 -1.31 36.15 31.59
CA VAL A 89 -1.77 34.83 31.13
C VAL A 89 -0.78 34.38 30.07
N GLU A 90 0.20 33.58 30.48
CA GLU A 90 1.04 32.85 29.54
C GLU A 90 0.20 31.68 29.00
N GLU A 91 -0.51 31.90 27.90
CA GLU A 91 -1.14 30.84 27.11
C GLU A 91 -0.03 29.91 26.62
N LYS A 92 0.26 28.85 27.39
CA LYS A 92 1.01 27.73 26.84
C LYS A 92 0.21 27.21 25.66
N PRO A 93 0.82 27.04 24.48
CA PRO A 93 0.13 26.46 23.33
C PRO A 93 -0.53 25.16 23.79
N PRO A 94 -1.75 24.85 23.33
CA PRO A 94 -2.45 23.66 23.79
C PRO A 94 -1.55 22.45 23.55
N VAL A 95 -1.21 21.73 24.62
CA VAL A 95 -0.50 20.47 24.49
C VAL A 95 -1.55 19.46 24.00
N TYR A 96 -1.62 19.26 22.69
CA TYR A 96 -2.64 18.43 22.05
C TYR A 96 -2.45 16.92 22.32
N VAL A 97 -1.24 16.50 22.71
CA VAL A 97 -0.91 15.10 23.03
C VAL A 97 -0.23 15.05 24.40
N GLN A 98 -0.87 14.40 25.36
CA GLN A 98 -0.30 14.16 26.69
C GLN A 98 0.05 12.67 26.81
N GLN A 99 1.32 12.40 27.13
CA GLN A 99 1.81 11.04 27.40
C GLN A 99 1.10 10.47 28.63
N ARG A 100 0.27 9.43 28.46
CA ARG A 100 -0.40 8.75 29.57
C ARG A 100 0.46 7.59 30.08
N GLY A 101 1.58 7.91 30.72
CA GLY A 101 2.50 6.94 31.34
C GLY A 101 3.97 7.39 31.24
N PRO A 102 4.88 6.88 32.07
CA PRO A 102 6.27 7.34 32.10
C PRO A 102 7.12 6.85 30.89
N GLU A 103 6.72 5.77 30.23
CA GLU A 103 7.61 4.99 29.33
C GLU A 103 7.21 4.99 27.84
N LEU A 104 6.27 5.84 27.44
CA LEU A 104 5.74 5.82 26.07
C LEU A 104 6.61 6.69 25.14
N LYS A 105 7.28 6.05 24.18
CA LYS A 105 7.89 6.74 23.04
C LYS A 105 6.90 6.69 21.88
N LEU A 106 6.50 7.83 21.34
CA LEU A 106 5.65 7.92 20.15
C LEU A 106 6.41 8.67 19.06
N VAL A 107 6.36 8.14 17.84
CA VAL A 107 6.90 8.78 16.64
C VAL A 107 5.78 8.80 15.60
N LEU A 108 5.39 10.01 15.19
CA LEU A 108 4.55 10.23 14.03
C LEU A 108 5.46 10.42 12.83
N GLY A 109 5.20 9.69 11.76
CA GLY A 109 5.92 9.84 10.51
C GLY A 109 5.06 9.49 9.30
N GLY A 110 5.67 9.44 8.14
CA GLY A 110 4.98 9.10 6.91
C GLY A 110 5.86 9.26 5.68
N PHE A 111 5.26 9.05 4.52
CA PHE A 111 5.93 9.35 3.26
C PHE A 111 4.93 9.59 2.14
N ILE A 112 5.36 10.37 1.16
CA ILE A 112 4.63 10.68 -0.07
C ILE A 112 5.49 10.27 -1.26
N LYS A 113 4.86 9.62 -2.24
CA LYS A 113 5.46 9.26 -3.53
C LYS A 113 4.58 9.75 -4.66
N MET A 114 5.13 10.59 -5.52
CA MET A 114 4.49 11.00 -6.76
C MET A 114 5.24 10.39 -7.94
N ASN A 115 4.49 9.77 -8.85
CA ASN A 115 5.02 9.22 -10.10
C ASN A 115 4.53 10.06 -11.28
N PHE A 116 5.41 10.20 -12.27
CA PHE A 116 5.08 10.47 -13.67
C PHE A 116 5.34 9.18 -14.46
N GLU A 117 4.39 8.76 -15.29
CA GLU A 117 4.43 7.52 -16.08
C GLU A 117 4.04 7.86 -17.52
N ASP A 118 4.88 7.46 -18.48
CA ASP A 118 4.77 7.79 -19.91
C ASP A 118 5.14 6.59 -20.80
N GLY A 119 4.43 6.43 -21.91
CA GLY A 119 4.58 5.32 -22.86
C GLY A 119 3.60 4.18 -22.56
N ASP A 120 4.10 2.95 -22.55
CA ASP A 120 3.30 1.75 -22.24
C ASP A 120 3.16 1.57 -20.73
N VAL A 121 2.37 2.47 -20.11
CA VAL A 121 2.26 2.60 -18.65
C VAL A 121 1.91 1.27 -17.97
N SER A 122 2.79 0.84 -17.07
CA SER A 122 2.72 -0.41 -16.29
C SER A 122 2.71 -1.69 -17.14
N ALA A 123 3.20 -1.65 -18.39
CA ALA A 123 3.29 -2.86 -19.23
C ALA A 123 4.21 -3.93 -18.61
N PHE A 124 5.21 -3.54 -17.80
CA PHE A 124 6.04 -4.48 -17.03
C PHE A 124 5.24 -5.30 -16.00
N GLU A 125 4.03 -4.85 -15.62
CA GLU A 125 3.08 -5.60 -14.81
C GLU A 125 2.12 -6.47 -15.65
N GLY A 126 2.34 -6.55 -16.97
CA GLY A 126 1.40 -7.18 -17.91
C GLY A 126 0.18 -6.32 -18.24
N ARG A 127 0.20 -5.01 -17.96
CA ARG A 127 -0.90 -4.09 -18.23
C ARG A 127 -0.84 -3.49 -19.64
N PHE A 128 -1.18 -4.30 -20.63
CA PHE A 128 -1.32 -3.90 -22.03
C PHE A 128 -2.66 -4.41 -22.57
N GLY A 129 -3.01 -4.07 -23.83
CA GLY A 129 -4.28 -4.50 -24.41
C GLY A 129 -5.52 -4.11 -23.59
N GLN A 130 -6.29 -5.10 -23.14
CA GLN A 130 -7.51 -4.93 -22.35
C GLN A 130 -7.30 -4.21 -21.01
N THR A 131 -6.09 -4.28 -20.44
CA THR A 131 -5.75 -3.64 -19.16
C THR A 131 -4.80 -2.46 -19.31
N ALA A 132 -4.58 -1.99 -20.55
CA ALA A 132 -3.69 -0.90 -20.87
C ALA A 132 -4.06 0.39 -20.12
N LEU A 133 -3.03 1.07 -19.60
CA LEU A 133 -3.15 2.35 -18.96
C LEU A 133 -2.65 3.47 -19.88
N LYS A 134 -2.98 4.71 -19.53
CA LYS A 134 -2.52 5.91 -20.25
C LYS A 134 -1.53 6.67 -19.38
N ASP A 135 -0.73 7.50 -20.05
CA ASP A 135 0.20 8.43 -19.41
C ASP A 135 -0.48 9.20 -18.28
N ARG A 136 0.22 9.32 -17.15
CA ARG A 136 -0.37 9.90 -15.95
C ARG A 136 0.66 10.47 -14.99
N PHE A 137 0.20 11.47 -14.26
CA PHE A 137 0.73 11.77 -12.94
C PHE A 137 -0.12 11.04 -11.91
N ARG A 138 0.49 10.28 -11.00
CA ARG A 138 -0.25 9.63 -9.92
C ARG A 138 0.41 9.84 -8.57
N LEU A 139 -0.43 10.03 -7.55
CA LEU A 139 -0.02 9.84 -6.17
C LEU A 139 0.10 8.33 -5.94
N ARG A 140 1.32 7.81 -5.99
CA ARG A 140 1.59 6.38 -5.95
C ARG A 140 1.38 5.79 -4.55
N ARG A 141 1.77 6.55 -3.53
CA ARG A 141 1.60 6.26 -2.10
C ARG A 141 1.54 7.58 -1.34
N ALA A 142 0.65 7.65 -0.35
CA ALA A 142 0.67 8.68 0.67
C ALA A 142 0.35 8.01 1.99
N ARG A 143 1.36 7.78 2.82
CA ARG A 143 1.20 7.06 4.08
C ARG A 143 1.48 7.95 5.27
N ILE A 144 0.73 7.68 6.32
CA ILE A 144 0.97 8.21 7.66
C ILE A 144 1.09 7.03 8.61
N ASN A 145 2.04 7.10 9.54
CA ASN A 145 2.22 6.09 10.56
C ASN A 145 2.46 6.69 11.94
N LEU A 146 2.04 5.95 12.95
CA LEU A 146 2.36 6.16 14.34
C LEU A 146 3.04 4.88 14.84
N THR A 147 4.27 5.00 15.32
CA THR A 147 4.99 3.91 15.97
C THR A 147 5.26 4.26 17.41
N GLY A 148 5.32 3.26 18.27
CA GLY A 148 5.76 3.49 19.64
C GLY A 148 6.27 2.26 20.36
N ASP A 149 7.01 2.54 21.43
CA ASP A 149 7.49 1.56 22.40
C ASP A 149 6.72 1.75 23.71
N PHE A 150 6.27 0.64 24.28
CA PHE A 150 5.53 0.57 25.54
C PHE A 150 6.12 -0.51 26.45
N ALA A 151 6.28 -0.17 27.74
CA ALA A 151 6.74 -1.09 28.78
C ALA A 151 8.05 -1.85 28.44
N GLU A 152 8.97 -1.20 27.70
CA GLU A 152 10.27 -1.70 27.21
C GLU A 152 10.26 -2.95 26.31
N GLN A 153 9.12 -3.63 26.20
CA GLN A 153 9.02 -4.98 25.60
C GLN A 153 7.89 -5.10 24.58
N PHE A 154 7.13 -4.03 24.36
CA PHE A 154 6.06 -3.99 23.37
C PHE A 154 6.29 -2.84 22.41
N ASP A 155 6.55 -3.15 21.15
CA ASP A 155 6.50 -2.18 20.07
C ASP A 155 5.20 -2.32 19.30
N PHE A 156 4.71 -1.22 18.75
CA PHE A 156 3.52 -1.23 17.91
C PHE A 156 3.66 -0.27 16.74
N LYS A 157 2.88 -0.54 15.70
CA LYS A 157 2.76 0.33 14.52
C LYS A 157 1.31 0.43 14.10
N LEU A 158 0.88 1.65 13.80
CA LEU A 158 -0.38 1.97 13.12
C LEU A 158 -0.04 2.76 11.86
N GLU A 159 -0.17 2.17 10.67
CA GLU A 159 0.08 2.82 9.38
C GLU A 159 -1.13 2.68 8.48
N GLY A 160 -1.48 3.76 7.79
CA GLY A 160 -2.46 3.73 6.72
C GLY A 160 -2.01 4.46 5.47
N ASP A 161 -2.63 4.13 4.35
CA ASP A 161 -2.32 4.62 3.01
C ASP A 161 -3.54 5.29 2.39
N PHE A 162 -3.34 6.46 1.79
CA PHE A 162 -4.33 7.14 0.97
C PHE A 162 -4.23 6.60 -0.46
N GLU A 163 -4.97 5.53 -0.75
CA GLU A 163 -4.98 4.86 -2.05
C GLU A 163 -6.07 5.41 -2.98
N SER A 164 -5.90 5.34 -4.29
CA SER A 164 -6.86 5.82 -5.30
C SER A 164 -7.95 4.80 -5.65
N SER A 165 -8.48 4.07 -4.67
CA SER A 165 -9.73 3.32 -4.80
C SER A 165 -10.28 2.94 -3.42
N ASP A 166 -11.60 3.04 -3.22
CA ASP A 166 -12.30 2.59 -2.00
C ASP A 166 -13.00 1.23 -2.19
N GLY A 167 -12.66 0.48 -3.24
CA GLY A 167 -13.34 -0.77 -3.62
C GLY A 167 -14.75 -0.59 -4.20
N LEU A 168 -15.33 0.61 -4.15
CA LEU A 168 -16.65 0.95 -4.71
C LEU A 168 -16.53 1.82 -5.96
N ASN A 169 -15.47 2.63 -6.04
CA ASN A 169 -15.17 3.48 -7.19
C ASN A 169 -13.64 3.63 -7.34
N SER A 170 -13.13 3.31 -8.54
CA SER A 170 -11.71 3.47 -8.91
C SER A 170 -11.26 4.93 -9.08
N SER A 171 -12.15 5.91 -8.85
CA SER A 171 -11.90 7.35 -8.94
C SER A 171 -11.91 8.07 -7.57
N ARG A 172 -12.08 7.35 -6.45
CA ARG A 172 -12.13 7.94 -5.10
C ARG A 172 -10.92 7.56 -4.28
N THR A 173 -10.39 8.52 -3.51
CA THR A 173 -9.32 8.25 -2.53
C THR A 173 -9.91 7.60 -1.28
N ALA A 174 -9.35 6.47 -0.86
CA ALA A 174 -9.67 5.76 0.37
C ALA A 174 -8.51 5.82 1.35
N PHE A 175 -8.79 5.66 2.63
CA PHE A 175 -7.77 5.44 3.65
C PHE A 175 -7.87 3.99 4.14
N GLU A 176 -6.80 3.24 3.93
CA GLU A 176 -6.74 1.81 4.28
C GLU A 176 -5.62 1.53 5.27
N GLY A 177 -5.88 0.62 6.22
CA GLY A 177 -4.85 0.10 7.11
C GLY A 177 -3.83 -0.72 6.33
N THR A 178 -2.55 -0.49 6.57
CA THR A 178 -1.47 -1.30 5.97
C THR A 178 -0.81 -2.13 7.06
N ASP A 179 -0.07 -1.50 7.96
CA ASP A 179 0.62 -2.16 9.06
C ASP A 179 0.00 -1.72 10.40
N ILE A 180 -0.73 -2.64 11.04
CA ILE A 180 -1.45 -2.44 12.31
C ILE A 180 -1.13 -3.62 13.21
N PHE A 181 -0.09 -3.51 14.05
CA PHE A 181 0.35 -4.65 14.86
C PHE A 181 0.93 -4.23 16.20
N ILE A 182 1.03 -5.23 17.09
CA ILE A 182 1.80 -5.21 18.33
C ILE A 182 2.84 -6.33 18.23
N ASN A 183 4.06 -6.07 18.69
CA ASN A 183 5.13 -7.05 18.79
C ASN A 183 5.66 -7.08 20.22
N TRP A 184 5.62 -8.24 20.84
CA TRP A 184 6.23 -8.50 22.14
C TRP A 184 7.65 -9.03 21.94
N HIS A 185 8.64 -8.27 22.39
CA HIS A 185 10.06 -8.47 22.09
C HIS A 185 10.94 -8.65 23.34
N GLN A 186 10.39 -9.28 24.39
CA GLN A 186 11.13 -9.59 25.63
C GLN A 186 12.40 -10.41 25.38
N PHE A 187 12.37 -11.36 24.45
CA PHE A 187 13.51 -12.22 24.13
C PHE A 187 13.96 -12.02 22.68
N PRO A 188 15.24 -11.70 22.41
CA PRO A 188 15.69 -11.48 21.05
C PRO A 188 15.63 -12.75 20.18
N TRP A 189 15.64 -13.93 20.82
CA TRP A 189 15.55 -15.24 20.16
C TRP A 189 14.10 -15.74 19.98
N ALA A 190 13.09 -15.09 20.58
CA ALA A 190 11.67 -15.43 20.44
C ALA A 190 10.78 -14.22 20.74
N GLN A 191 10.27 -13.60 19.69
CA GLN A 191 9.36 -12.46 19.70
C GLN A 191 8.03 -12.85 19.08
N ILE A 192 6.94 -12.31 19.60
CA ILE A 192 5.59 -12.61 19.14
C ILE A 192 4.95 -11.35 18.56
N LYS A 193 4.56 -11.41 17.29
CA LYS A 193 3.87 -10.32 16.59
C LYS A 193 2.43 -10.72 16.28
N ALA A 194 1.47 -9.81 16.50
CA ALA A 194 0.05 -10.03 16.25
C ALA A 194 -0.62 -8.76 15.68
N GLY A 195 -1.60 -8.95 14.78
CA GLY A 195 -2.20 -7.86 13.98
C GLY A 195 -2.10 -8.09 12.47
N GLN A 196 -1.95 -7.00 11.71
CA GLN A 196 -1.80 -6.96 10.25
C GLN A 196 -0.44 -6.38 9.84
N TRP A 197 0.32 -7.11 9.04
CA TRP A 197 1.60 -6.67 8.46
C TRP A 197 2.01 -7.61 7.33
N LYS A 198 3.11 -7.32 6.62
CA LYS A 198 3.64 -8.19 5.57
C LYS A 198 3.99 -9.59 6.10
N ALA A 199 3.36 -10.64 5.58
CA ALA A 199 3.75 -12.00 5.88
C ALA A 199 5.22 -12.25 5.46
N PRO A 200 5.98 -13.06 6.22
CA PRO A 200 7.42 -13.23 6.05
C PRO A 200 7.73 -14.11 4.82
N PHE A 201 7.49 -13.59 3.62
CA PHE A 201 7.69 -14.32 2.37
C PHE A 201 8.18 -13.36 1.28
N GLY A 202 9.37 -13.64 0.77
CA GLY A 202 10.03 -12.90 -0.30
C GLY A 202 10.81 -11.66 0.13
N LEU A 203 12.02 -11.50 -0.41
CA LEU A 203 12.96 -10.45 -0.01
C LEU A 203 12.52 -9.05 -0.46
N GLU A 204 12.17 -8.90 -1.74
CA GLU A 204 11.70 -7.60 -2.25
C GLU A 204 10.38 -7.19 -1.60
N GLN A 205 9.53 -8.16 -1.30
CA GLN A 205 8.27 -7.91 -0.61
C GLN A 205 8.51 -7.35 0.79
N LEU A 206 9.40 -7.97 1.56
CA LEU A 206 9.74 -7.55 2.92
C LEU A 206 10.55 -6.26 2.97
N THR A 207 11.30 -5.95 1.90
CA THR A 207 12.01 -4.67 1.78
C THR A 207 11.02 -3.50 1.81
N PRO A 208 11.24 -2.46 2.63
CA PRO A 208 10.38 -1.27 2.65
C PRO A 208 10.25 -0.63 1.27
N ASP A 209 9.04 -0.18 0.92
CA ASP A 209 8.78 0.45 -0.38
C ASP A 209 9.72 1.65 -0.61
N THR A 210 10.08 2.36 0.46
CA THR A 210 10.94 3.56 0.43
C THR A 210 12.41 3.26 0.19
N SER A 211 12.87 2.01 0.39
CA SER A 211 14.28 1.61 0.25
C SER A 211 14.57 0.80 -1.02
N LEU A 212 13.56 0.53 -1.86
CA LEU A 212 13.75 -0.14 -3.15
C LEU A 212 14.68 0.67 -4.07
N TYR A 213 15.44 -0.05 -4.90
CA TYR A 213 16.34 0.53 -5.91
C TYR A 213 15.59 0.88 -7.20
N THR A 214 14.50 0.19 -7.49
CA THR A 214 13.56 0.48 -8.57
C THR A 214 12.35 1.24 -8.04
N ILE A 215 11.63 1.89 -8.96
CA ILE A 215 10.43 2.66 -8.62
C ILE A 215 9.28 1.73 -8.24
N GLU A 216 9.11 0.61 -8.93
CA GLU A 216 8.11 -0.40 -8.60
C GLU A 216 8.78 -1.71 -8.20
N ARG A 217 8.03 -2.55 -7.48
CA ARG A 217 8.43 -3.95 -7.27
C ARG A 217 8.34 -4.72 -8.58
N THR A 218 9.06 -5.83 -8.63
CA THR A 218 9.03 -6.75 -9.74
C THR A 218 7.67 -7.43 -9.89
N LEU A 219 7.32 -7.75 -11.13
CA LEU A 219 6.15 -8.53 -11.49
C LEU A 219 6.08 -9.87 -10.73
N PRO A 220 7.13 -10.72 -10.65
CA PRO A 220 7.06 -11.95 -9.88
C PRO A 220 6.78 -11.74 -8.39
N THR A 221 7.37 -10.72 -7.76
CA THR A 221 7.03 -10.40 -6.37
C THR A 221 5.57 -9.99 -6.22
N GLY A 222 5.07 -9.14 -7.12
CA GLY A 222 3.69 -8.67 -7.10
C GLY A 222 2.64 -9.75 -7.39
N ALA A 223 3.02 -10.81 -8.12
CA ALA A 223 2.16 -11.91 -8.51
C ALA A 223 2.11 -13.04 -7.47
N ILE A 224 3.25 -13.39 -6.85
CA ILE A 224 3.40 -14.65 -6.08
C ILE A 224 3.39 -14.44 -4.56
N THR A 225 3.84 -13.29 -4.06
CA THR A 225 3.95 -13.11 -2.60
C THR A 225 2.56 -12.85 -1.96
N PRO A 226 2.32 -13.18 -0.68
CA PRO A 226 0.98 -13.05 -0.02
C PRO A 226 0.63 -11.68 0.60
N GLU A 227 1.55 -10.72 0.57
CA GLU A 227 1.41 -9.32 1.04
C GLU A 227 1.22 -9.22 2.53
N ARG A 228 0.35 -8.31 2.95
CA ARG A 228 -0.02 -8.10 4.32
C ARG A 228 -1.20 -8.99 4.66
N GLN A 229 -1.09 -9.57 5.83
CA GLN A 229 -1.98 -10.60 6.30
C GLN A 229 -2.28 -10.34 7.76
N ILE A 230 -3.49 -10.70 8.19
CA ILE A 230 -3.89 -10.66 9.60
C ILE A 230 -3.54 -12.00 10.24
N GLY A 231 -2.78 -11.98 11.33
CA GLY A 231 -2.33 -13.21 11.98
C GLY A 231 -1.43 -13.01 13.18
N ILE A 232 -0.71 -14.08 13.52
CA ILE A 232 0.27 -14.16 14.61
C ILE A 232 1.56 -14.77 14.06
N GLN A 233 2.71 -14.27 14.50
CA GLN A 233 4.03 -14.79 14.12
C GLN A 233 4.94 -14.90 15.33
N LEU A 234 5.66 -16.02 15.41
CA LEU A 234 6.88 -16.17 16.21
C LEU A 234 8.09 -15.89 15.32
N TRP A 235 9.00 -15.06 15.79
CA TRP A 235 10.25 -14.79 15.07
C TRP A 235 11.41 -14.49 16.02
N GLY A 236 12.65 -14.64 15.57
CA GLY A 236 13.76 -14.30 16.43
C GLY A 236 15.14 -14.59 15.86
N LYS A 237 16.15 -14.21 16.65
CA LYS A 237 17.58 -14.35 16.36
C LYS A 237 18.22 -15.23 17.42
N PRO A 238 18.30 -16.56 17.21
CA PRO A 238 18.78 -17.51 18.22
C PRO A 238 20.18 -17.19 18.74
N PHE A 239 21.04 -16.61 17.89
CA PHE A 239 22.42 -16.29 18.22
C PHE A 239 22.61 -14.92 18.87
N ALA A 240 21.57 -14.10 18.99
CA ALA A 240 21.70 -12.73 19.50
C ALA A 240 22.23 -12.66 20.94
N THR A 241 21.94 -13.67 21.77
CA THR A 241 22.42 -13.72 23.17
C THR A 241 23.81 -14.37 23.29
N ILE A 242 24.07 -15.44 22.54
CA ILE A 242 25.30 -16.25 22.69
C ILE A 242 26.47 -15.79 21.80
N TRP A 243 26.18 -15.22 20.63
CA TRP A 243 27.17 -14.65 19.70
C TRP A 243 26.71 -13.27 19.20
N PRO A 244 26.80 -12.21 20.04
CA PRO A 244 26.28 -10.89 19.70
C PRO A 244 26.85 -10.30 18.40
N ASP A 245 28.12 -10.57 18.10
CA ASP A 245 28.79 -10.12 16.88
C ASP A 245 28.24 -10.79 15.61
N GLN A 246 27.60 -11.95 15.76
CA GLN A 246 26.97 -12.75 14.70
C GLN A 246 25.47 -12.93 14.93
N LYS A 247 24.82 -11.98 15.62
CA LYS A 247 23.39 -12.04 15.92
C LYS A 247 22.48 -12.24 14.69
N ASP A 248 22.94 -11.80 13.51
CA ASP A 248 22.21 -11.88 12.24
C ASP A 248 22.61 -13.11 11.40
N LEU A 249 23.39 -14.04 11.96
CA LEU A 249 23.78 -15.29 11.29
C LEU A 249 22.56 -16.18 11.02
N LEU A 250 21.55 -16.12 11.90
CA LEU A 250 20.26 -16.79 11.68
C LEU A 250 19.13 -15.94 12.25
N THR A 251 18.15 -15.66 11.41
CA THR A 251 16.82 -15.18 11.81
C THR A 251 15.78 -16.15 11.29
N TYR A 252 14.79 -16.49 12.12
CA TYR A 252 13.68 -17.35 11.71
C TYR A 252 12.36 -16.64 11.91
N TYR A 253 11.38 -17.02 11.09
CA TYR A 253 10.00 -16.56 11.17
C TYR A 253 9.08 -17.76 10.95
N ALA A 254 8.05 -17.88 11.79
CA ALA A 254 6.96 -18.84 11.64
C ALA A 254 5.64 -18.12 11.96
N GLY A 255 4.73 -18.05 10.99
CA GLY A 255 3.48 -17.32 11.11
C GLY A 255 2.26 -18.12 10.69
N ILE A 256 1.14 -17.81 11.33
CA ILE A 256 -0.21 -18.32 11.04
C ILE A 256 -1.10 -17.11 10.75
N PHE A 257 -1.76 -17.12 9.62
CA PHE A 257 -2.55 -15.99 9.09
C PHE A 257 -3.88 -16.45 8.53
N ASN A 258 -4.83 -15.53 8.36
CA ASN A 258 -6.11 -15.85 7.74
C ASN A 258 -5.97 -16.25 6.25
N GLY A 259 -5.00 -15.71 5.52
CA GLY A 259 -4.75 -16.02 4.10
C GLY A 259 -5.44 -15.07 3.11
N ASN A 260 -6.48 -14.36 3.55
CA ASN A 260 -7.33 -13.55 2.67
C ASN A 260 -6.75 -12.18 2.29
N GLY A 261 -5.61 -11.78 2.85
CA GLY A 261 -5.00 -10.48 2.57
C GLY A 261 -5.35 -9.39 3.58
N ARG A 262 -4.95 -8.17 3.26
CA ARG A 262 -5.09 -7.00 4.14
C ARG A 262 -6.54 -6.53 4.22
N ASN A 263 -6.90 -5.97 5.37
CA ASN A 263 -8.19 -5.33 5.66
C ASN A 263 -9.41 -6.27 5.53
N ILE A 264 -9.19 -7.59 5.54
CA ILE A 264 -10.25 -8.60 5.51
C ILE A 264 -10.37 -9.24 6.90
N THR A 265 -11.47 -8.92 7.59
CA THR A 265 -11.66 -9.29 9.01
C THR A 265 -12.30 -10.65 9.23
N ASN A 266 -12.83 -11.29 8.19
CA ASN A 266 -13.34 -12.65 8.22
C ASN A 266 -12.33 -13.60 7.58
N ASN A 267 -12.17 -14.80 8.17
CA ASN A 267 -11.58 -15.90 7.44
C ASN A 267 -12.65 -16.45 6.48
N ASP A 268 -12.34 -16.56 5.19
CA ASP A 268 -13.28 -17.09 4.20
C ASP A 268 -13.57 -18.58 4.43
N ASN A 269 -12.67 -19.27 5.13
CA ASN A 269 -12.80 -20.68 5.49
C ASN A 269 -12.29 -20.99 6.91
N ASN A 270 -12.26 -22.26 7.32
CA ASN A 270 -11.77 -22.68 8.65
C ASN A 270 -10.31 -23.16 8.65
N ASN A 271 -9.54 -22.83 7.61
CA ASN A 271 -8.11 -23.11 7.48
C ASN A 271 -7.32 -21.81 7.58
N PHE A 272 -6.06 -21.92 8.01
CA PHE A 272 -5.14 -20.80 8.07
C PHE A 272 -4.06 -20.95 7.00
N MET A 273 -3.50 -19.81 6.60
CA MET A 273 -2.26 -19.76 5.86
C MET A 273 -1.07 -19.87 6.81
N TYR A 274 -0.12 -20.73 6.48
CA TYR A 274 1.13 -20.94 7.21
C TYR A 274 2.31 -20.41 6.39
N VAL A 275 3.19 -19.63 7.03
CA VAL A 275 4.37 -19.08 6.37
C VAL A 275 5.60 -19.29 7.25
N GLY A 276 6.68 -19.78 6.65
CA GLY A 276 7.99 -19.92 7.30
C GLY A 276 9.07 -19.23 6.48
N ARG A 277 10.01 -18.56 7.16
CA ARG A 277 11.19 -17.94 6.54
C ARG A 277 12.43 -18.16 7.39
N LEU A 278 13.54 -18.43 6.73
CA LEU A 278 14.88 -18.39 7.31
C LEU A 278 15.72 -17.35 6.59
N GLU A 279 16.45 -16.54 7.35
CA GLU A 279 17.43 -15.58 6.84
C GLU A 279 18.78 -15.81 7.49
N SER A 280 19.85 -15.67 6.71
CA SER A 280 21.22 -15.80 7.21
C SER A 280 22.13 -14.73 6.61
N THR A 281 22.86 -14.02 7.46
CA THR A 281 23.97 -13.15 7.04
C THR A 281 25.30 -13.90 7.21
N LEU A 282 25.73 -14.64 6.18
CA LEU A 282 26.90 -15.53 6.25
C LEU A 282 28.22 -14.77 6.29
N PHE A 283 28.35 -13.74 5.45
CA PHE A 283 29.55 -12.90 5.39
C PHE A 283 29.18 -11.49 5.80
N LYS A 284 30.01 -10.91 6.65
CA LYS A 284 29.94 -9.50 7.03
C LYS A 284 31.35 -8.95 7.12
N ASP A 285 31.59 -7.79 6.53
CA ASP A 285 32.87 -7.08 6.52
C ASP A 285 34.05 -7.85 5.88
N VAL A 286 33.79 -8.97 5.17
CA VAL A 286 34.82 -9.81 4.53
C VAL A 286 35.42 -9.14 3.28
N PHE A 287 34.60 -8.43 2.51
CA PHE A 287 35.01 -7.72 1.28
C PHE A 287 35.13 -6.21 1.51
N GLY A 288 35.54 -5.82 2.72
CA GLY A 288 35.61 -4.43 3.18
C GLY A 288 34.44 -4.05 4.09
N LYS A 289 34.63 -2.99 4.88
CA LYS A 289 33.67 -2.53 5.88
C LYS A 289 32.32 -2.19 5.24
N GLY A 290 31.25 -2.76 5.76
CA GLY A 290 29.87 -2.63 5.27
C GLY A 290 29.47 -3.68 4.23
N SER A 291 30.38 -4.56 3.80
CA SER A 291 30.03 -5.67 2.91
C SER A 291 29.24 -6.76 3.63
N PHE A 292 28.32 -7.41 2.93
CA PHE A 292 27.63 -8.58 3.43
C PHE A 292 27.10 -9.50 2.33
N LEU A 293 26.85 -10.76 2.68
CA LEU A 293 25.99 -11.67 1.91
C LEU A 293 24.85 -12.12 2.81
N LYS A 294 23.62 -11.79 2.41
CA LYS A 294 22.40 -12.30 3.01
C LYS A 294 21.77 -13.33 2.10
N LEU A 295 21.26 -14.39 2.69
CA LEU A 295 20.49 -15.42 2.02
C LEU A 295 19.15 -15.57 2.73
N GLY A 296 18.10 -15.84 1.97
CA GLY A 296 16.76 -16.12 2.47
C GLY A 296 16.13 -17.31 1.78
N ALA A 297 15.24 -17.99 2.50
CA ALA A 297 14.40 -19.04 1.96
C ALA A 297 13.04 -19.04 2.65
N ASP A 298 11.98 -19.21 1.88
CA ASP A 298 10.60 -19.15 2.35
C ASP A 298 9.79 -20.36 1.94
N ILE A 299 8.79 -20.69 2.75
CA ILE A 299 7.73 -21.64 2.42
C ILE A 299 6.37 -21.06 2.83
N LEU A 300 5.35 -21.38 2.05
CA LEU A 300 3.97 -20.99 2.30
C LEU A 300 3.03 -22.13 1.96
N ASN A 301 1.99 -22.30 2.77
CA ASN A 301 0.83 -23.11 2.45
C ASN A 301 -0.45 -22.35 2.81
N SER A 302 -1.41 -22.31 1.90
CA SER A 302 -2.75 -21.75 2.14
C SER A 302 -3.82 -22.67 1.57
N ARG A 303 -5.03 -22.53 2.11
CA ARG A 303 -6.25 -23.05 1.49
C ARG A 303 -7.24 -21.92 1.54
N ASP A 304 -7.73 -21.52 0.39
CA ASP A 304 -8.63 -20.39 0.25
C ASP A 304 -9.93 -20.86 -0.43
N ASP A 305 -11.03 -20.14 -0.19
CA ASP A 305 -12.32 -20.39 -0.83
C ASP A 305 -12.52 -19.45 -2.03
N LYS A 306 -13.60 -19.69 -2.78
CA LYS A 306 -13.98 -18.89 -3.94
C LYS A 306 -14.07 -17.40 -3.57
N GLY A 307 -13.49 -16.55 -4.42
CA GLY A 307 -13.53 -15.10 -4.26
C GLY A 307 -12.31 -14.49 -3.57
N THR A 308 -11.42 -15.30 -2.99
CA THR A 308 -10.13 -14.82 -2.51
C THR A 308 -9.22 -14.45 -3.67
N ASN A 309 -8.63 -13.25 -3.63
CA ASN A 309 -7.62 -12.82 -4.60
C ASN A 309 -6.24 -13.30 -4.15
N ILE A 310 -5.55 -14.02 -5.03
CA ILE A 310 -4.25 -14.64 -4.73
C ILE A 310 -3.06 -13.84 -5.31
N SER A 311 -3.33 -12.71 -5.98
CA SER A 311 -2.32 -11.84 -6.58
C SER A 311 -2.37 -10.43 -6.02
N GLN A 312 -1.32 -9.97 -5.33
CA GLN A 312 -1.38 -8.68 -4.60
C GLN A 312 -1.54 -7.47 -5.52
N THR A 313 -0.75 -7.45 -6.59
CA THR A 313 -0.67 -6.32 -7.52
C THR A 313 -1.69 -6.43 -8.65
N LEU A 314 -2.59 -7.42 -8.54
CA LEU A 314 -3.70 -7.66 -9.45
C LEU A 314 -3.24 -8.04 -10.87
N THR A 315 -2.16 -8.83 -10.97
CA THR A 315 -1.44 -9.08 -12.23
C THR A 315 -0.97 -10.55 -12.29
N LEU A 316 -1.92 -11.49 -12.32
CA LEU A 316 -1.62 -12.93 -12.40
C LEU A 316 -2.53 -13.68 -13.38
N LEU A 317 -3.82 -13.35 -13.47
CA LEU A 317 -4.74 -13.98 -14.41
C LEU A 317 -4.39 -13.58 -15.84
N VAL A 318 -4.16 -14.56 -16.71
CA VAL A 318 -3.88 -14.31 -18.14
C VAL A 318 -5.19 -14.12 -18.89
N ASN A 319 -5.40 -12.93 -19.45
CA ASN A 319 -6.57 -12.61 -20.27
C ASN A 319 -6.41 -13.18 -21.68
N SER A 320 -7.50 -13.20 -22.45
CA SER A 320 -7.51 -13.72 -23.82
C SER A 320 -6.56 -13.01 -24.79
N ASP A 321 -6.13 -11.79 -24.48
CA ASP A 321 -5.17 -11.01 -25.28
C ASP A 321 -3.75 -10.99 -24.69
N GLY A 322 -3.47 -11.87 -23.72
CA GLY A 322 -2.18 -12.01 -23.04
C GLY A 322 -1.93 -10.99 -21.93
N SER A 323 -2.80 -10.01 -21.74
CA SER A 323 -2.66 -9.04 -20.65
C SER A 323 -2.96 -9.70 -19.29
N LEU A 324 -2.43 -9.12 -18.21
CA LEU A 324 -2.65 -9.64 -16.86
C LEU A 324 -3.72 -8.85 -16.11
N SER A 325 -4.46 -9.57 -15.27
CA SER A 325 -5.51 -9.04 -14.38
C SER A 325 -5.48 -9.77 -13.01
N PRO A 326 -6.24 -9.32 -11.99
CA PRO A 326 -6.24 -10.02 -10.71
C PRO A 326 -6.78 -11.43 -10.81
N PHE A 327 -6.06 -12.40 -10.24
CA PHE A 327 -6.56 -13.76 -10.10
C PHE A 327 -7.43 -13.88 -8.85
N VAL A 328 -8.74 -13.67 -9.04
CA VAL A 328 -9.75 -14.01 -8.03
C VAL A 328 -10.14 -15.47 -8.21
N LEU A 329 -9.98 -16.27 -7.17
CA LEU A 329 -10.24 -17.71 -7.21
C LEU A 329 -11.68 -18.00 -7.66
N PRO A 330 -11.88 -18.71 -8.79
CA PRO A 330 -13.23 -19.04 -9.27
C PRO A 330 -13.88 -20.18 -8.47
N GLY A 331 -13.06 -20.98 -7.78
CA GLY A 331 -13.44 -22.04 -6.84
C GLY A 331 -12.40 -22.18 -5.72
N ALA A 332 -12.70 -22.99 -4.72
CA ALA A 332 -11.79 -23.23 -3.60
C ALA A 332 -10.48 -23.90 -4.05
N ASP A 333 -9.38 -23.60 -3.37
CA ASP A 333 -8.05 -24.03 -3.76
C ASP A 333 -7.16 -24.45 -2.58
N GLU A 334 -6.01 -25.00 -2.91
CA GLU A 334 -4.87 -25.22 -2.04
C GLU A 334 -3.61 -24.71 -2.73
N ARG A 335 -2.86 -23.85 -2.04
CA ARG A 335 -1.64 -23.23 -2.53
C ARG A 335 -0.43 -23.68 -1.74
N THR A 336 0.66 -23.91 -2.44
CA THR A 336 1.98 -24.11 -1.86
C THR A 336 2.96 -23.25 -2.62
N ALA A 337 3.70 -22.40 -1.91
CA ALA A 337 4.71 -21.55 -2.51
C ALA A 337 6.04 -21.66 -1.78
N TRP A 338 7.12 -21.36 -2.49
CA TRP A 338 8.46 -21.27 -1.93
C TRP A 338 9.28 -20.22 -2.69
N SER A 339 10.27 -19.66 -2.02
CA SER A 339 11.23 -18.74 -2.62
C SER A 339 12.62 -18.91 -2.02
N VAL A 340 13.61 -18.49 -2.79
CA VAL A 340 15.01 -18.35 -2.36
C VAL A 340 15.53 -17.02 -2.84
N ASP A 341 16.27 -16.34 -1.97
CA ASP A 341 16.79 -15.00 -2.23
C ASP A 341 18.22 -14.82 -1.74
N ALA A 342 18.92 -13.89 -2.38
CA ALA A 342 20.27 -13.49 -2.01
C ALA A 342 20.46 -11.99 -2.19
N TRP A 343 21.18 -11.38 -1.26
CA TRP A 343 21.63 -9.99 -1.35
C TRP A 343 23.10 -9.89 -0.98
N LEU A 344 23.92 -9.64 -1.99
CA LEU A 344 25.34 -9.34 -1.88
C LEU A 344 25.55 -7.82 -1.90
N LYS A 345 26.21 -7.29 -0.88
CA LYS A 345 26.70 -5.91 -0.86
C LYS A 345 28.21 -5.89 -0.76
N MET A 346 28.86 -5.19 -1.68
CA MET A 346 30.32 -5.08 -1.77
C MET A 346 30.72 -3.66 -2.21
N GLY A 347 31.13 -2.83 -1.25
CA GLY A 347 31.54 -1.45 -1.53
C GLY A 347 30.41 -0.63 -2.17
N PRO A 348 30.61 -0.04 -3.37
CA PRO A 348 29.57 0.71 -4.08
C PRO A 348 28.54 -0.18 -4.79
N PHE A 349 28.77 -1.50 -4.86
CA PHE A 349 27.97 -2.45 -5.61
C PHE A 349 27.04 -3.26 -4.71
N ASP A 350 25.81 -3.46 -5.18
CA ASP A 350 24.83 -4.35 -4.59
C ASP A 350 24.25 -5.26 -5.69
N LEU A 351 24.10 -6.54 -5.39
CA LEU A 351 23.44 -7.53 -6.24
C LEU A 351 22.38 -8.25 -5.44
N ILE A 352 21.15 -8.22 -5.92
CA ILE A 352 19.99 -8.84 -5.30
C ILE A 352 19.38 -9.78 -6.32
N GLY A 353 19.05 -11.00 -5.91
CA GLY A 353 18.34 -11.96 -6.75
C GLY A 353 17.36 -12.76 -5.93
N GLU A 354 16.23 -13.09 -6.55
CA GLU A 354 15.16 -13.86 -5.92
C GLU A 354 14.44 -14.70 -6.97
N PHE A 355 14.13 -15.94 -6.61
CA PHE A 355 13.27 -16.84 -7.37
C PHE A 355 12.08 -17.22 -6.51
N LEU A 356 10.88 -17.21 -7.09
CA LEU A 356 9.63 -17.57 -6.43
C LEU A 356 8.84 -18.56 -7.29
N GLN A 357 8.12 -19.47 -6.64
CA GLN A 357 7.18 -20.36 -7.29
C GLN A 357 5.97 -20.59 -6.40
N GLU A 358 4.79 -20.61 -7.00
CA GLU A 358 3.55 -21.02 -6.37
C GLU A 358 2.82 -22.05 -7.23
N ARG A 359 2.35 -23.11 -6.57
CA ARG A 359 1.44 -24.09 -7.18
C ARG A 359 0.04 -23.86 -6.64
N VAL A 360 -0.91 -23.67 -7.55
CA VAL A 360 -2.33 -23.49 -7.24
C VAL A 360 -3.08 -24.75 -7.66
N GLN A 361 -3.71 -25.41 -6.69
CA GLN A 361 -4.46 -26.65 -6.90
C GLN A 361 -5.93 -26.46 -6.53
N PRO A 362 -6.85 -26.54 -7.51
CA PRO A 362 -8.27 -26.45 -7.23
C PRO A 362 -8.74 -27.64 -6.37
N ARG A 363 -9.68 -27.40 -5.46
CA ARG A 363 -10.24 -28.42 -4.56
C ARG A 363 -11.70 -28.73 -4.87
N THR A 364 -12.07 -30.01 -4.75
CA THR A 364 -13.47 -30.44 -4.71
C THR A 364 -14.06 -30.13 -3.33
N VAL A 365 -15.14 -29.36 -3.29
CA VAL A 365 -15.83 -28.99 -2.05
C VAL A 365 -17.27 -29.48 -2.10
N ASN A 366 -17.71 -30.19 -1.07
CA ASN A 366 -19.07 -30.75 -0.98
C ASN A 366 -19.50 -31.59 -2.20
N GLY A 367 -18.56 -32.31 -2.81
CA GLY A 367 -18.80 -33.13 -3.99
C GLY A 367 -18.94 -32.35 -5.30
N VAL A 368 -18.78 -31.03 -5.29
CA VAL A 368 -18.76 -30.18 -6.49
C VAL A 368 -17.32 -30.11 -7.02
N PRO A 369 -17.05 -30.62 -8.24
CA PRO A 369 -15.74 -30.49 -8.86
C PRO A 369 -15.37 -29.03 -9.12
N PRO A 370 -14.08 -28.70 -9.13
CA PRO A 370 -13.64 -27.33 -9.41
C PRO A 370 -13.88 -26.92 -10.86
N ASP A 371 -14.04 -25.61 -11.07
CA ASP A 371 -14.33 -24.97 -12.35
C ASP A 371 -13.08 -24.38 -13.04
N PHE A 372 -11.89 -24.58 -12.48
CA PHE A 372 -10.63 -24.15 -13.06
C PHE A 372 -9.55 -25.24 -12.97
N SER A 373 -8.52 -25.10 -13.81
CA SER A 373 -7.41 -26.05 -13.86
C SER A 373 -6.30 -25.65 -12.89
N LYS A 374 -5.59 -26.65 -12.35
CA LYS A 374 -4.34 -26.41 -11.63
C LYS A 374 -3.33 -25.67 -12.51
N PHE A 375 -2.55 -24.80 -11.92
CA PHE A 375 -1.42 -24.15 -12.60
C PHE A 375 -0.24 -23.98 -11.63
N THR A 376 0.92 -23.66 -12.18
CA THR A 376 2.12 -23.33 -11.40
C THR A 376 2.69 -22.06 -12.00
N THR A 377 2.74 -21.03 -11.18
CA THR A 377 3.35 -19.74 -11.53
C THR A 377 4.74 -19.68 -10.93
N ASP A 378 5.70 -19.20 -11.70
CA ASP A 378 7.09 -19.06 -11.25
C ASP A 378 7.73 -17.83 -11.89
N GLY A 379 8.74 -17.30 -11.22
CA GLY A 379 9.44 -16.14 -11.74
C GLY A 379 10.65 -15.77 -10.92
N PHE A 380 11.46 -14.89 -11.48
CA PHE A 380 12.67 -14.41 -10.84
C PHE A 380 12.92 -12.94 -11.18
N TYR A 381 13.73 -12.31 -10.35
CA TYR A 381 14.40 -11.08 -10.73
C TYR A 381 15.85 -11.07 -10.27
N VAL A 382 16.66 -10.27 -10.96
CA VAL A 382 18.02 -9.91 -10.55
C VAL A 382 18.16 -8.39 -10.66
N THR A 383 18.50 -7.74 -9.57
CA THR A 383 18.73 -6.30 -9.48
C THR A 383 20.19 -6.03 -9.14
N GLY A 384 20.89 -5.31 -10.01
CA GLY A 384 22.23 -4.77 -9.77
C GLY A 384 22.16 -3.26 -9.50
N GLY A 385 22.78 -2.81 -8.42
CA GLY A 385 22.92 -1.40 -8.08
C GLY A 385 24.38 -1.00 -7.96
N TYR A 386 24.74 0.18 -8.45
CA TYR A 386 26.10 0.72 -8.30
C TYR A 386 26.07 2.21 -7.99
N PHE A 387 26.69 2.63 -6.88
CA PHE A 387 26.87 4.04 -6.57
C PHE A 387 27.96 4.68 -7.43
N LEU A 388 27.54 5.41 -8.47
CA LEU A 388 28.42 6.26 -9.29
C LEU A 388 29.04 7.39 -8.47
N ILE A 389 28.24 7.98 -7.57
CA ILE A 389 28.70 8.92 -6.56
C ILE A 389 28.24 8.38 -5.21
N PRO A 390 29.16 8.06 -4.28
CA PRO A 390 28.82 7.46 -2.99
C PRO A 390 27.67 8.20 -2.30
N LYS A 391 26.61 7.45 -1.96
CA LYS A 391 25.41 7.93 -1.24
C LYS A 391 24.61 9.05 -1.93
N LYS A 392 24.92 9.39 -3.18
CA LYS A 392 24.33 10.52 -3.91
C LYS A 392 23.70 10.10 -5.22
N LEU A 393 24.41 9.31 -6.01
CA LEU A 393 23.96 8.91 -7.35
C LEU A 393 24.19 7.41 -7.53
N GLN A 394 23.11 6.68 -7.77
CA GLN A 394 23.13 5.23 -7.99
C GLN A 394 22.56 4.91 -9.37
N ALA A 395 23.26 4.09 -10.14
CA ALA A 395 22.73 3.45 -11.32
C ALA A 395 22.16 2.07 -10.94
N VAL A 396 21.05 1.69 -11.58
CA VAL A 396 20.34 0.44 -11.30
C VAL A 396 20.03 -0.25 -12.62
N VAL A 397 20.25 -1.56 -12.68
CA VAL A 397 19.78 -2.44 -13.75
C VAL A 397 19.00 -3.58 -13.11
N GLN A 398 17.84 -3.92 -13.67
CA GLN A 398 17.06 -5.07 -13.23
C GLN A 398 16.61 -5.89 -14.43
N TRP A 399 16.67 -7.21 -14.31
CA TRP A 399 16.03 -8.14 -15.23
C TRP A 399 15.03 -8.97 -14.43
N GLN A 400 13.82 -9.12 -14.95
CA GLN A 400 12.74 -9.89 -14.33
C GLN A 400 12.01 -10.74 -15.36
N HIS A 401 11.47 -11.85 -14.90
CA HIS A 401 10.60 -12.74 -15.66
C HIS A 401 9.50 -13.30 -14.75
N LEU A 402 8.29 -13.40 -15.29
CA LEU A 402 7.19 -14.15 -14.71
C LEU A 402 6.62 -15.09 -15.78
N ASN A 403 6.44 -16.35 -15.38
CA ASN A 403 5.62 -17.33 -16.07
C ASN A 403 4.33 -17.55 -15.26
N PRO A 404 3.17 -17.00 -15.68
CA PRO A 404 1.89 -17.24 -15.01
C PRO A 404 1.45 -18.71 -15.02
N GLY A 405 1.83 -19.47 -16.05
CA GLY A 405 1.63 -20.91 -16.16
C GLY A 405 0.17 -21.34 -16.41
N GLN A 406 -0.66 -20.46 -16.95
CA GLN A 406 -2.09 -20.68 -17.21
C GLN A 406 -2.37 -20.95 -18.70
N MET A 407 -1.55 -20.40 -19.60
CA MET A 407 -1.64 -20.57 -21.05
C MET A 407 -0.28 -20.95 -21.64
N GLY A 408 -0.27 -21.43 -22.89
CA GLY A 408 0.99 -21.72 -23.59
C GLY A 408 1.73 -20.43 -23.93
N ASN A 409 3.02 -20.37 -23.61
CA ASN A 409 3.90 -19.22 -23.84
C ASN A 409 3.38 -17.92 -23.18
N ASP A 410 2.87 -17.97 -21.95
CA ASP A 410 2.33 -16.78 -21.26
C ASP A 410 3.37 -15.97 -20.47
N GLY A 411 4.66 -16.20 -20.74
CA GLY A 411 5.77 -15.49 -20.11
C GLY A 411 5.77 -13.99 -20.39
N ILE A 412 6.14 -13.21 -19.38
CA ILE A 412 6.39 -11.77 -19.48
C ILE A 412 7.74 -11.47 -18.86
N SER A 413 8.56 -10.72 -19.60
CA SER A 413 9.91 -10.37 -19.17
C SER A 413 10.15 -8.88 -19.34
N SER A 414 10.96 -8.31 -18.46
CA SER A 414 11.36 -6.90 -18.57
C SER A 414 12.82 -6.69 -18.19
N ILE A 415 13.46 -5.76 -18.90
CA ILE A 415 14.74 -5.18 -18.49
C ILE A 415 14.54 -3.70 -18.15
N LEU A 416 15.10 -3.28 -17.02
CA LEU A 416 15.01 -1.93 -16.50
C LEU A 416 16.40 -1.34 -16.38
N GLY A 417 16.56 -0.11 -16.85
CA GLY A 417 17.71 0.75 -16.57
C GLY A 417 17.25 2.00 -15.82
N GLY A 418 17.93 2.35 -14.73
CA GLY A 418 17.48 3.43 -13.87
C GLY A 418 18.58 4.19 -13.15
N VAL A 419 18.22 5.37 -12.66
CA VAL A 419 19.10 6.24 -11.86
C VAL A 419 18.34 6.78 -10.66
N ASN A 420 18.98 6.72 -9.49
CA ASN A 420 18.49 7.28 -8.24
C ASN A 420 19.41 8.41 -7.77
N TYR A 421 18.84 9.58 -7.49
CA TYR A 421 19.53 10.72 -6.91
C TYR A 421 19.04 10.97 -5.48
N TYR A 422 19.92 10.71 -4.51
CA TYR A 422 19.67 10.81 -3.08
C TYR A 422 20.03 12.21 -2.59
N ILE A 423 19.02 13.05 -2.37
CA ILE A 423 19.21 14.42 -1.86
C ILE A 423 19.48 14.35 -0.35
N HIS A 424 18.70 13.54 0.37
CA HIS A 424 18.86 13.29 1.80
C HIS A 424 18.66 11.80 2.12
N GLY A 425 19.53 10.94 1.59
CA GLY A 425 19.32 9.49 1.71
C GLY A 425 17.95 9.08 1.15
N ASP A 426 17.31 8.09 1.77
CA ASP A 426 15.97 7.66 1.35
C ASP A 426 14.86 8.64 1.73
N ASP A 427 15.14 9.62 2.60
CA ASP A 427 14.14 10.58 3.08
C ASP A 427 13.73 11.56 1.99
N LEU A 428 14.65 11.90 1.09
CA LEU A 428 14.35 12.69 -0.09
C LEU A 428 15.19 12.20 -1.26
N LYS A 429 14.53 11.57 -2.23
CA LYS A 429 15.18 11.07 -3.45
C LYS A 429 14.33 11.25 -4.70
N LEU A 430 15.03 11.39 -5.83
CA LEU A 430 14.49 11.41 -7.18
C LEU A 430 14.91 10.13 -7.89
N MET A 431 14.01 9.52 -8.64
CA MET A 431 14.27 8.27 -9.35
C MET A 431 13.75 8.39 -10.78
N VAL A 432 14.46 7.81 -11.74
CA VAL A 432 14.00 7.64 -13.11
C VAL A 432 14.31 6.22 -13.55
N ASN A 433 13.33 5.52 -14.10
CA ASN A 433 13.48 4.18 -14.67
C ASN A 433 12.97 4.18 -16.12
N TYR A 434 13.73 3.57 -17.01
CA TYR A 434 13.28 3.13 -18.33
C TYR A 434 13.10 1.62 -18.28
N ILE A 435 11.96 1.13 -18.76
CA ILE A 435 11.61 -0.28 -18.71
C ILE A 435 11.23 -0.73 -20.12
N HIS A 436 11.89 -1.77 -20.61
CA HIS A 436 11.51 -2.46 -21.83
C HIS A 436 10.94 -3.83 -21.46
N THR A 437 9.74 -4.13 -21.94
CA THR A 437 8.99 -5.35 -21.61
C THR A 437 8.60 -6.09 -22.87
N TRP A 438 8.63 -7.43 -22.82
CA TRP A 438 8.12 -8.27 -23.88
C TRP A 438 7.23 -9.39 -23.36
N SER A 439 6.23 -9.75 -24.16
CA SER A 439 5.26 -10.81 -23.89
C SER A 439 5.44 -11.96 -24.87
N ASP A 440 5.78 -13.13 -24.35
CA ASP A 440 5.92 -14.36 -25.15
C ASP A 440 4.56 -14.76 -25.76
N PHE A 441 3.45 -14.44 -25.08
CA PHE A 441 2.10 -14.78 -25.53
C PHE A 441 1.76 -14.00 -26.79
N ARG A 442 2.01 -12.69 -26.78
CA ARG A 442 1.71 -11.83 -27.92
C ARG A 442 2.68 -12.05 -29.07
N GLN A 443 3.92 -12.42 -28.77
CA GLN A 443 4.86 -12.87 -29.80
C GLN A 443 4.33 -14.13 -30.53
N ALA A 444 3.76 -15.08 -29.78
CA ALA A 444 3.15 -16.28 -30.35
C ALA A 444 1.78 -16.04 -31.02
N ASN A 445 1.08 -14.96 -30.64
CA ASN A 445 -0.26 -14.62 -31.10
C ASN A 445 -0.32 -13.15 -31.57
N PRO A 446 0.32 -12.82 -32.71
CA PRO A 446 0.48 -11.44 -33.18
C PRO A 446 -0.84 -10.73 -33.54
N GLU A 447 -1.94 -11.46 -33.68
CA GLU A 447 -3.27 -10.90 -33.87
C GLU A 447 -3.74 -10.01 -32.71
N PHE A 448 -3.13 -10.14 -31.51
CA PHE A 448 -3.45 -9.32 -30.33
C PHE A 448 -2.67 -8.00 -30.26
N GLY A 449 -1.84 -7.70 -31.28
CA GLY A 449 -1.08 -6.46 -31.41
C GLY A 449 0.36 -6.58 -30.92
N ASP A 450 0.93 -5.46 -30.50
CA ASP A 450 2.35 -5.37 -30.12
C ASP A 450 2.70 -6.33 -28.98
N ASP A 451 3.87 -6.96 -29.08
CA ASP A 451 4.46 -7.87 -28.09
C ASP A 451 5.59 -7.22 -27.29
N GLN A 452 5.98 -6.00 -27.65
CA GLN A 452 7.08 -5.22 -27.08
C GLN A 452 6.56 -3.88 -26.58
N PHE A 453 7.01 -3.46 -25.40
CA PHE A 453 6.49 -2.28 -24.71
C PHE A 453 7.61 -1.49 -24.05
N ASN A 454 7.50 -0.16 -24.03
CA ASN A 454 8.48 0.73 -23.43
C ASN A 454 7.81 1.76 -22.52
N GLU A 455 8.32 1.88 -21.30
CA GLU A 455 7.80 2.81 -20.29
C GLU A 455 8.94 3.64 -19.68
N VAL A 456 8.65 4.91 -19.42
CA VAL A 456 9.48 5.76 -18.56
C VAL A 456 8.68 6.12 -17.30
N ILE A 457 9.29 5.88 -16.15
CA ILE A 457 8.73 6.29 -14.86
C ILE A 457 9.69 7.25 -14.15
N GLY A 458 9.18 8.41 -13.76
CA GLY A 458 9.85 9.35 -12.87
C GLY A 458 9.20 9.36 -11.49
N ARG A 459 9.97 9.41 -10.41
CA ARG A 459 9.45 9.52 -9.04
C ARG A 459 10.13 10.59 -8.22
N VAL A 460 9.32 11.30 -7.44
CA VAL A 460 9.74 12.05 -6.25
C VAL A 460 9.27 11.30 -5.00
N GLN A 461 10.18 11.03 -4.07
CA GLN A 461 9.88 10.44 -2.76
C GLN A 461 10.29 11.38 -1.65
N LEU A 462 9.39 11.58 -0.68
CA LEU A 462 9.62 12.33 0.55
C LEU A 462 9.17 11.49 1.76
N ILE A 463 10.03 11.30 2.76
CA ILE A 463 9.73 10.72 4.07
C ILE A 463 9.83 11.85 5.10
N PHE A 464 8.96 11.84 6.12
CA PHE A 464 8.91 12.85 7.17
C PHE A 464 8.58 12.26 8.54
#